data_AF-A0A0F9GSH4-F1
#
_entry.id   AF-A0A0F9GSH4-F1
#
_cell.length_a   1.000
_cell.length_b   1.000
_cell.length_c   1.000
_cell.angle_alpha   90.00
_cell.angle_beta   90.00
_cell.angle_gamma   90.00
#
_symmetry.space_group_name_H-M   'P 1'
#
loop_
_entity.id
_entity.type
_entity.pdbx_description
1 polymer ?
#
loop_
_entity_poly.entity_id
_entity_poly.type
_entity_poly.pdbx_seq_one_letter_code
_entity_poly.pdbx_strand_id
1 'polypeptide(L)' 'MLDIWMLEEGDKVERMPDGRVGTVIDWEPTSVQLNCGCCSEPGPNWVELTWDDNGEWDNVDAEELRLK' A
#
# COMPACT_ATOMS: atom_id res chain seq x y z
N MET A 1 -8.22 -8.34 -1.76
CA MET A 1 -7.28 -7.47 -2.49
C MET A 1 -7.79 -6.06 -2.29
N LEU A 2 -7.00 -5.23 -1.63
CA LEU A 2 -7.31 -3.83 -1.43
C LEU A 2 -7.09 -3.10 -2.75
N ASP A 3 -8.04 -2.26 -3.15
CA ASP A 3 -7.88 -1.41 -4.33
C ASP A 3 -7.32 -0.06 -3.85
N ILE A 4 -6.05 0.24 -4.20
CA ILE A 4 -5.38 1.47 -3.76
C ILE A 4 -6.04 2.74 -4.26
N TRP A 5 -6.87 2.65 -5.31
CA TRP A 5 -7.62 3.81 -5.81
C TRP A 5 -8.75 4.23 -4.87
N MET A 6 -9.02 3.44 -3.82
CA MET A 6 -9.98 3.76 -2.76
C MET A 6 -9.31 4.24 -1.47
N LEU A 7 -7.97 4.30 -1.41
CA LEU A 7 -7.25 4.81 -0.25
C LEU A 7 -7.22 6.34 -0.27
N GLU A 8 -7.34 6.93 0.91
CA GLU A 8 -7.15 8.35 1.16
C GLU A 8 -6.05 8.59 2.21
N GLU A 9 -5.40 9.76 2.17
CA GLU A 9 -4.43 10.17 3.20
C GLU A 9 -5.15 10.26 4.54
N GLY A 10 -4.66 9.53 5.54
CA GLY A 10 -5.29 9.40 6.84
C GLY A 10 -6.14 8.13 7.02
N ASP A 11 -6.32 7.32 5.97
CA ASP A 11 -7.02 6.04 6.11
C ASP A 11 -6.29 5.08 7.05
N LYS A 12 -7.06 4.30 7.82
CA LYS A 12 -6.52 3.24 8.67
C LYS A 12 -6.50 1.92 7.92
N VAL A 13 -5.31 1.34 7.82
CA VAL A 13 -5.08 0.04 7.20
C VAL A 13 -4.49 -0.93 8.20
N GLU A 14 -4.80 -2.20 8.04
CA GLU A 14 -4.23 -3.31 8.80
C GLU A 14 -3.38 -4.17 7.87
N ARG A 15 -2.12 -4.39 8.23
CA ARG A 15 -1.22 -5.29 7.52
C ARG A 15 -1.47 -6.72 7.93
N MET A 16 -1.49 -7.61 6.95
CA MET A 16 -1.56 -9.04 7.15
C MET A 16 -0.26 -9.71 6.72
N PRO A 17 0.17 -10.77 7.43
CA PRO A 17 -0.55 -11.47 8.52
C PRO A 17 -0.24 -10.96 9.94
N ASP A 18 0.58 -9.91 10.09
CA ASP A 18 1.06 -9.41 11.39
C ASP A 18 0.02 -8.63 12.19
N GLY A 19 -1.05 -8.15 11.56
CA GLY A 19 -2.17 -7.46 12.21
C GLY A 19 -1.82 -6.04 12.69
N ARG A 20 -0.70 -5.48 12.22
CA ARG A 20 -0.31 -4.11 12.58
C ARG A 20 -1.21 -3.11 11.91
N VAL A 21 -1.62 -2.10 12.67
CA VAL A 21 -2.46 -1.02 12.17
C VAL A 21 -1.57 0.18 11.88
N GLY A 22 -1.72 0.76 10.70
CA GLY A 22 -1.07 2.00 10.31
C GLY A 22 -2.06 2.97 9.69
N THR A 23 -1.62 4.21 9.61
CA THR A 23 -2.33 5.29 8.96
C THR A 23 -1.64 5.60 7.63
N VAL A 24 -2.37 5.57 6.53
CA VAL A 24 -1.88 5.90 5.18
C VAL A 24 -1.44 7.35 5.17
N ILE A 25 -0.23 7.60 4.67
CA ILE A 25 0.30 8.95 4.47
C ILE A 25 0.51 9.28 2.99
N ASP A 26 0.76 8.28 2.15
CA ASP A 26 0.83 8.44 0.70
C ASP A 26 0.60 7.09 0.03
N TRP A 27 0.21 7.10 -1.25
CA TRP A 27 0.10 5.89 -2.05
C TRP A 27 0.38 6.23 -3.50
N GLU A 28 1.37 5.55 -4.08
CA GLU A 28 1.66 5.70 -5.49
C GLU A 28 1.20 4.44 -6.22
N PRO A 29 0.20 4.54 -7.13
CA PRO A 29 -0.01 3.48 -8.09
C PRO A 29 1.27 3.38 -8.90
N THR A 30 2.02 2.28 -8.72
CA THR A 30 3.16 2.01 -9.57
C THR A 30 2.60 1.59 -10.91
N SER A 31 2.18 2.58 -11.70
CA SER A 31 1.91 2.39 -13.11
C SER A 31 3.22 1.87 -13.69
N VAL A 32 3.23 0.59 -14.03
CA VAL A 32 4.34 -0.01 -14.77
C VAL A 32 4.52 0.83 -16.02
N GLN A 33 5.49 1.74 -15.98
CA GLN A 33 5.99 2.36 -17.18
C GLN A 33 6.69 1.25 -17.94
N LEU A 34 5.94 0.71 -18.89
CA LEU A 34 6.37 0.02 -20.09
C LEU A 34 7.78 0.48 -20.52
N ASN A 35 8.82 -0.13 -19.98
CA ASN A 35 10.17 -0.04 -20.53
C ASN A 35 10.80 -1.41 -20.77
N CYS A 36 9.95 -2.45 -20.89
CA CYS A 36 10.31 -3.73 -21.46
C CYS A 36 9.05 -4.30 -22.12
N GLY A 37 9.09 -4.45 -23.45
CA GLY A 37 7.97 -4.90 -24.27
C GLY A 37 7.57 -6.37 -24.07
N CYS A 38 7.34 -6.84 -22.85
CA CYS A 38 6.86 -8.21 -22.62
C CYS A 38 6.12 -8.53 -21.30
N CYS A 39 5.80 -7.58 -20.41
CA CYS A 39 4.99 -7.90 -19.21
C CYS A 39 3.96 -6.80 -18.95
N SER A 40 2.68 -7.11 -19.17
CA SER A 40 1.52 -6.31 -18.71
C SER A 40 1.06 -6.79 -17.33
N GLU A 41 2.00 -7.00 -16.41
CA GLU A 41 1.65 -7.24 -15.02
C GLU A 41 1.50 -5.88 -14.36
N PRO A 42 0.36 -5.57 -13.70
CA PRO A 42 0.28 -4.38 -12.86
C PRO A 42 1.39 -4.50 -11.82
N GLY A 43 2.23 -3.47 -11.72
CA GLY A 43 3.32 -3.46 -10.76
C GLY A 43 2.79 -3.50 -9.33
N PRO A 44 3.63 -3.87 -8.35
CA PRO A 44 3.24 -3.85 -6.94
C PRO A 44 2.70 -2.47 -6.58
N ASN A 45 1.54 -2.45 -5.93
CA ASN A 45 0.90 -1.23 -5.47
C ASN A 45 1.48 -0.93 -4.09
N TRP A 46 2.37 0.05 -3.98
CA TRP A 46 2.99 0.40 -2.71
C TRP A 46 2.18 1.47 -1.99
N VAL A 47 2.01 1.29 -0.68
CA VAL A 47 1.33 2.23 0.21
C VAL A 47 2.30 2.65 1.29
N GLU A 48 2.49 3.96 1.43
CA GLU A 48 3.24 4.55 2.51
C GLU A 48 2.33 4.79 3.70
N LEU A 49 2.73 4.29 4.86
CA LEU A 49 1.94 4.38 6.06
C LEU A 49 2.84 4.59 7.28
N THR A 50 2.26 5.17 8.33
CA THR A 50 2.89 5.30 9.65
C THR A 50 2.21 4.34 10.61
N TRP A 51 2.97 3.47 11.28
CA TRP A 51 2.43 2.49 12.21
C TRP A 51 1.94 3.14 13.52
N ASP A 52 0.73 2.81 13.95
CA ASP A 52 0.17 3.34 15.20
C ASP A 52 0.93 2.85 16.45
N ASP A 53 1.66 1.72 16.38
CA ASP A 53 2.35 1.13 17.53
C ASP A 53 3.65 1.84 17.93
N ASN A 54 4.40 2.34 16.95
CA ASN A 54 5.73 2.90 17.17
C ASN A 54 5.98 4.23 16.43
N GLY A 55 5.05 4.68 15.58
CA GLY A 55 5.18 5.90 14.79
C GLY A 55 6.23 5.81 13.67
N GLU A 56 6.73 4.62 13.35
CA GLU A 56 7.65 4.42 12.23
C GLU A 56 6.90 4.42 10.90
N TRP A 57 7.54 5.02 9.91
CA TRP A 57 7.10 4.97 8.52
C TRP A 57 7.59 3.71 7.84
N ASP A 58 6.73 3.08 7.04
CA ASP A 58 7.04 1.89 6.26
C ASP A 58 6.29 1.94 4.92
N ASN A 59 6.85 1.25 3.92
CA ASN A 59 6.27 1.14 2.59
C ASN A 59 5.85 -0.33 2.36
N VAL A 60 4.55 -0.56 2.24
CA VAL A 60 3.95 -1.91 2.26
C VAL A 60 3.17 -2.16 0.99
N ASP A 61 3.20 -3.39 0.50
CA ASP A 61 2.39 -3.77 -0.64
C ASP A 61 0.90 -3.76 -0.26
N ALA A 62 0.08 -3.11 -1.07
CA ALA A 62 -1.36 -3.01 -0.87
C ALA A 62 -2.06 -4.37 -0.82
N GLU A 63 -1.48 -5.41 -1.43
CA GLU A 63 -2.00 -6.78 -1.32
C GLU A 63 -1.90 -7.33 0.11
N GLU A 64 -0.93 -6.86 0.89
CA GLU A 64 -0.77 -7.19 2.32
C GLU A 64 -1.68 -6.34 3.22
N LEU A 65 -2.35 -5.32 2.68
CA LEU A 65 -3.16 -4.37 3.46
C LEU A 65 -4.67 -4.63 3.34
N ARG A 66 -5.40 -4.22 4.39
CA ARG A 66 -6.86 -4.19 4.42
C ARG A 66 -7.36 -2.91 5.09
N LEU A 67 -8.42 -2.32 4.56
CA LEU A 67 -9.12 -1.21 5.21
C LEU A 67 -9.80 -1.67 6.50
N LYS A 68 -9.78 -0.81 7.51
CA LYS A 68 -10.34 -1.06 8.85
C LYS A 68 -11.54 -0.17 9.16
#